data_AF-A0A942W7A9-F1
#
_entry.id   AF-A0A942W7A9-F1
#
_cell.length_a   1.000
_cell.length_b   1.000
_cell.length_c   1.000
_cell.angle_alpha   90.00
_cell.angle_beta   90.00
_cell.angle_gamma   90.00
#
_symmetry.space_group_name_H-M   'P 1'
#
loop_
_entity.id
_entity.type
_entity.pdbx_description
1 polymer ?
#
loop_
_entity_poly.entity_id
_entity_poly.type
_entity_poly.pdbx_seq_one_letter_code
_entity_poly.pdbx_strand_id
1 'polypeptide(L)'
;MNIVVLDLEWNGAYSRKLRGFINEIIEFGAVKLDKKMNITDRFSCFVKPQVTKKISTVISDLTSITDDNLSDAMPFMQVVSRFRKWAGDCVIATWGTSDILALIENCRYFGGSATVPFLARYADMQVYCEQMLGLDGKEQLGLSKAAELSGVDDGALDHHRALDDSVLSALILKKLYTRESFRPHVQDCTDPEFYRRITFKTSYICDPESPLIERQHLRFTCEKCGGETKRRGKWSVKNKGLRAVFRCTRCGYEFCGQVRVKQKYEGITVARKTIPLPKIEKPRKAEPMQIENMQLKIEAGVGLLAFGAWESLPVVHAFSTRIGGVSRNEFAAMNLGFGRGDSDENVAENFRRIAAALRIPAERITAGAQDHHTVVRRVTMENAGTGIWKPKDMESVDGLVTDTPGLPLLVYCADCVPLYFYDPKRRAIGLSHAGWRGTVNGMAKATIEKMQAEFGTDPADLLAAVGPSISKRSFEVDEPCAAEFLALPESDAFVTDDGNGKFHVDLWECNRRYMLACGMRPERITVGGVCTMENSDLVFSHRVTRGKRGSNAAFLMLGEVAE
;
A
#
# COMPACT_ATOMS: atom_id res chain seq x y z
N MET A 1 47.78 -6.56 -6.49
CA MET A 1 46.48 -6.38 -7.15
C MET A 1 46.13 -4.94 -6.91
N ASN A 2 45.98 -4.16 -7.99
CA ASN A 2 45.57 -2.76 -7.85
C ASN A 2 44.04 -2.76 -7.77
N ILE A 3 43.49 -2.07 -6.79
CA ILE A 3 42.05 -1.95 -6.59
C ILE A 3 41.68 -0.50 -6.85
N VAL A 4 40.60 -0.30 -7.61
CA VAL A 4 39.97 1.00 -7.81
C VAL A 4 38.60 0.91 -7.16
N VAL A 5 38.36 1.72 -6.14
CA VAL A 5 37.03 1.87 -5.57
C VAL A 5 36.32 2.96 -6.36
N LEU A 6 35.17 2.63 -6.92
CA LEU A 6 34.37 3.48 -7.81
C LEU A 6 32.99 3.66 -7.21
N ASP A 7 32.46 4.86 -7.36
CA ASP A 7 31.10 5.23 -7.04
C ASP A 7 30.60 6.23 -8.09
N LEU A 8 29.28 6.28 -8.32
CA LEU A 8 28.65 7.05 -9.38
C LEU A 8 27.39 7.73 -8.87
N GLU A 9 27.21 8.99 -9.26
CA GLU A 9 25.91 9.66 -9.11
C GLU A 9 25.17 9.67 -10.44
N TRP A 10 23.83 9.55 -10.38
CA TRP A 10 22.98 9.56 -11.56
C TRP A 10 21.65 10.31 -11.36
N ASN A 11 21.10 10.80 -12.47
CA ASN A 11 19.79 11.42 -12.53
C ASN A 11 18.79 10.48 -13.24
N GLY A 12 17.59 10.34 -12.67
CA GLY A 12 16.50 9.59 -13.30
C GLY A 12 15.92 10.35 -14.49
N ALA A 13 16.26 9.93 -15.71
CA ALA A 13 15.93 10.63 -16.94
C ALA A 13 14.91 9.85 -17.78
N TYR A 14 13.81 10.48 -18.22
CA TYR A 14 12.86 9.83 -19.14
C TYR A 14 13.41 9.85 -20.57
N SER A 15 13.74 8.69 -21.12
CA SER A 15 14.19 8.53 -22.50
C SER A 15 13.02 8.20 -23.43
N ARG A 16 12.77 9.09 -24.40
CA ARG A 16 11.83 8.82 -25.51
C ARG A 16 12.26 7.61 -26.35
N LYS A 17 13.57 7.36 -26.48
CA LYS A 17 14.14 6.23 -27.22
C LYS A 17 13.80 4.89 -26.55
N LEU A 18 13.86 4.83 -25.22
CA LEU A 18 13.51 3.62 -24.45
C LEU A 18 12.01 3.52 -24.14
N ARG A 19 11.26 4.62 -24.32
CA ARG A 19 9.89 4.79 -23.78
C ARG A 19 9.85 4.46 -22.28
N GLY A 20 10.86 4.91 -21.55
CA GLY A 20 11.06 4.57 -20.13
C GLY A 20 12.18 5.41 -19.50
N PHE A 21 12.38 5.23 -18.20
CA PHE A 21 13.44 5.92 -17.45
C PHE A 21 14.78 5.20 -17.57
N ILE A 22 15.85 5.98 -17.52
CA ILE A 22 17.25 5.54 -17.44
C ILE A 22 17.91 6.27 -16.27
N ASN A 23 18.80 5.59 -15.55
CA ASN A 23 19.66 6.23 -14.56
C ASN A 23 20.85 6.86 -15.28
N GLU A 24 20.70 8.09 -15.76
CA GLU A 24 21.72 8.81 -16.51
C GLU A 24 22.86 9.26 -15.58
N ILE A 25 24.05 8.70 -15.73
CA ILE A 25 25.20 9.00 -14.86
C ILE A 25 25.64 10.46 -15.06
N ILE A 26 25.83 11.19 -13.95
CA ILE A 26 26.21 12.61 -13.89
C ILE A 26 27.54 12.87 -13.17
N GLU A 27 28.04 11.95 -12.36
CA GLU A 27 29.37 12.06 -11.73
C GLU A 27 30.08 10.70 -11.68
N PHE A 28 31.38 10.71 -11.90
CA PHE A 28 32.30 9.61 -11.58
C PHE A 28 33.17 10.04 -10.41
N GLY A 29 33.19 9.25 -9.34
CA GLY A 29 34.14 9.37 -8.24
C GLY A 29 34.88 8.06 -8.05
N ALA A 30 36.20 8.10 -7.91
CA ALA A 30 36.97 6.89 -7.64
C ALA A 30 38.31 7.15 -6.97
N VAL A 31 38.82 6.15 -6.27
CA VAL A 31 40.14 6.17 -5.65
C VAL A 31 40.96 4.92 -6.00
N LYS A 32 42.26 5.09 -6.27
CA LYS A 32 43.20 3.97 -6.45
C LYS A 32 43.83 3.59 -5.13
N LEU A 33 43.95 2.29 -4.91
CA LEU A 33 44.58 1.73 -3.72
C LEU A 33 45.89 1.01 -4.04
N ASP A 34 46.90 1.24 -3.21
CA ASP A 34 48.14 0.44 -3.22
C ASP A 34 47.95 -0.93 -2.54
N LYS A 35 49.04 -1.71 -2.46
CA LYS A 35 49.02 -3.04 -1.80
C LYS A 35 48.74 -3.00 -0.30
N LYS A 36 48.87 -1.82 0.35
CA LYS A 36 48.58 -1.58 1.76
C LYS A 36 47.22 -0.90 1.95
N MET A 37 46.39 -0.83 0.90
CA MET A 37 45.08 -0.17 0.87
C MET A 37 45.15 1.34 1.15
N ASN A 38 46.28 2.00 0.89
CA ASN A 38 46.36 3.46 0.93
C ASN A 38 45.91 4.06 -0.40
N ILE A 39 45.19 5.18 -0.32
CA ILE A 39 44.78 5.95 -1.50
C ILE A 39 46.02 6.58 -2.13
N THR A 40 46.30 6.25 -3.39
CA THR A 40 47.44 6.78 -4.16
C THR A 40 47.06 7.83 -5.18
N ASP A 41 45.81 7.82 -5.62
CA ASP A 41 45.32 8.68 -6.70
C ASP A 41 43.79 8.79 -6.61
N ARG A 42 43.24 9.87 -7.15
CA ARG A 42 41.80 10.18 -7.12
C ARG A 42 41.30 10.57 -8.50
N PHE A 43 40.09 10.16 -8.83
CA PHE A 43 39.40 10.52 -10.04
C PHE A 43 38.05 11.13 -9.68
N SER A 44 37.80 12.36 -10.11
CA SER A 44 36.48 12.98 -10.07
C SER A 44 36.20 13.62 -11.43
N CYS A 45 35.03 13.35 -11.98
CA CYS A 45 34.63 13.90 -13.26
C CYS A 45 33.10 13.98 -13.36
N PHE A 46 32.59 15.18 -13.64
CA PHE A 46 31.20 15.33 -14.05
C PHE A 46 30.98 14.77 -15.46
N VAL A 47 29.76 14.28 -15.68
CA VAL A 47 29.27 13.75 -16.94
C VAL A 47 28.13 14.62 -17.43
N LYS A 48 28.22 15.06 -18.69
CA LYS A 48 27.19 15.91 -19.30
C LYS A 48 25.91 15.11 -19.56
N PRO A 49 24.75 15.55 -19.03
CA PRO A 49 23.46 14.97 -19.38
C PRO A 49 23.17 15.13 -20.88
N GLN A 50 22.70 14.05 -21.50
CA GLN A 50 22.37 13.94 -22.92
C GLN A 50 20.92 13.49 -23.15
N VAL A 51 20.22 12.96 -22.14
CA VAL A 51 18.82 12.52 -22.22
C VAL A 51 17.87 13.61 -21.73
N THR A 52 18.15 14.18 -20.54
CA THR A 52 17.35 15.26 -19.96
C THR A 52 18.16 16.55 -19.80
N LYS A 53 17.53 17.70 -20.03
CA LYS A 53 18.20 19.02 -20.01
C LYS A 53 18.32 19.64 -18.61
N LYS A 54 17.64 19.07 -17.60
CA LYS A 54 17.61 19.58 -16.23
C LYS A 54 17.72 18.42 -15.26
N ILE A 55 18.54 18.60 -14.23
CA ILE A 55 18.61 17.68 -13.09
C ILE A 55 17.30 17.80 -12.29
N SER A 56 16.84 16.70 -11.73
CA SER A 56 15.70 16.73 -10.80
C SER A 56 16.09 17.42 -9.49
N THR A 57 15.18 18.22 -8.92
CA THR A 57 15.45 18.93 -7.66
C THR A 57 15.86 17.98 -6.53
N VAL A 58 15.25 16.79 -6.47
CA VAL A 58 15.61 15.74 -5.50
C VAL A 58 17.08 15.33 -5.57
N ILE A 59 17.61 15.14 -6.78
CA ILE A 59 19.02 14.75 -6.96
C ILE A 59 19.94 15.93 -6.70
N SER A 60 19.53 17.14 -7.08
CA SER A 60 20.30 18.36 -6.79
C SER A 60 20.40 18.63 -5.29
N ASP A 61 19.31 18.44 -4.54
CA ASP A 61 19.27 18.60 -3.08
C ASP A 61 20.08 17.51 -2.37
N LEU A 62 20.11 16.28 -2.91
CA LEU A 62 20.83 15.15 -2.32
C LEU A 62 22.34 15.22 -2.57
N THR A 63 22.75 15.56 -3.80
CA THR A 63 24.16 15.48 -4.24
C THR A 63 24.86 16.83 -4.29
N SER A 64 24.14 17.92 -4.08
CA SER A 64 24.59 19.31 -4.33
C SER A 64 25.07 19.58 -5.77
N ILE A 65 24.81 18.68 -6.73
CA ILE A 65 25.15 18.86 -8.14
C ILE A 65 24.10 19.74 -8.82
N THR A 66 24.54 20.81 -9.47
CA THR A 66 23.69 21.77 -10.18
C THR A 66 23.85 21.68 -11.70
N ASP A 67 22.88 22.20 -12.45
CA ASP A 67 22.97 22.28 -13.92
C ASP A 67 24.24 23.05 -14.38
N ASP A 68 24.71 24.01 -13.59
CA ASP A 68 25.94 24.78 -13.85
C ASP A 68 27.21 23.93 -13.73
N ASN A 69 27.22 22.92 -12.84
CA ASN A 69 28.35 21.99 -12.74
C ASN A 69 28.46 21.08 -13.97
N LEU A 70 27.36 20.87 -14.69
CA LEU A 70 27.27 19.91 -15.79
C LEU A 70 27.32 20.56 -17.19
N SER A 71 27.20 21.88 -17.30
CA SER A 71 27.14 22.61 -18.59
C SER A 71 28.37 22.34 -19.48
N ASP A 72 29.56 22.37 -18.87
CA ASP A 72 30.88 22.20 -19.48
C ASP A 72 31.46 20.78 -19.30
N ALA A 73 30.67 19.85 -18.75
CA ALA A 73 31.10 18.48 -18.54
C ALA A 73 31.30 17.71 -19.86
N MET A 74 32.03 16.60 -19.80
CA MET A 74 32.27 15.74 -20.96
C MET A 74 31.11 14.74 -21.18
N PRO A 75 30.81 14.35 -22.43
CA PRO A 75 29.88 13.25 -22.71
C PRO A 75 30.33 11.93 -22.05
N PHE A 76 29.35 11.10 -21.69
CA PHE A 76 29.57 9.84 -20.96
C PHE A 76 30.69 8.96 -21.54
N MET A 77 30.68 8.71 -22.85
CA MET A 77 31.69 7.84 -23.48
C MET A 77 33.11 8.42 -23.45
N GLN A 78 33.26 9.75 -23.38
CA GLN A 78 34.57 10.39 -23.21
C GLN A 78 35.08 10.22 -21.78
N VAL A 79 34.20 10.36 -20.78
CA VAL A 79 34.53 10.09 -19.37
C VAL A 79 34.94 8.62 -19.19
N VAL A 80 34.21 7.67 -19.77
CA VAL A 80 34.56 6.24 -19.77
C VAL A 80 35.96 6.00 -20.37
N SER A 81 36.30 6.65 -21.48
CA SER A 81 37.63 6.54 -22.10
C SER A 81 38.73 7.10 -21.21
N ARG A 82 38.49 8.25 -20.57
CA ARG A 82 39.42 8.89 -19.63
C ARG A 82 39.61 8.04 -18.38
N PHE A 83 38.52 7.53 -17.81
CA PHE A 83 38.53 6.66 -16.64
C PHE A 83 39.29 5.37 -16.93
N ARG A 84 39.04 4.72 -18.09
CA ARG A 84 39.77 3.51 -18.50
C ARG A 84 41.29 3.74 -18.53
N LYS A 85 41.74 4.85 -19.13
CA LYS A 85 43.17 5.21 -19.19
C LYS A 85 43.75 5.46 -17.80
N TRP A 86 42.98 6.13 -16.94
CA TRP A 86 43.40 6.42 -15.57
C TRP A 86 43.46 5.14 -14.72
N ALA A 87 42.44 4.30 -14.74
CA ALA A 87 42.31 3.10 -13.92
C ALA A 87 43.35 2.02 -14.26
N GLY A 88 43.62 1.82 -15.56
CA GLY A 88 44.54 0.77 -16.03
C GLY A 88 44.04 -0.64 -15.70
N ASP A 89 44.96 -1.61 -15.60
CA ASP A 89 44.62 -2.96 -15.18
C ASP A 89 44.42 -3.04 -13.66
N CYS A 90 43.19 -3.27 -13.24
CA CYS A 90 42.79 -3.27 -11.84
C CYS A 90 41.60 -4.20 -11.58
N VAL A 91 41.23 -4.30 -10.31
CA VAL A 91 39.91 -4.75 -9.87
C VAL A 91 39.08 -3.51 -9.58
N ILE A 92 37.94 -3.37 -10.24
CA ILE A 92 36.94 -2.34 -9.91
C ILE A 92 36.13 -2.87 -8.72
N ALA A 93 36.00 -2.07 -7.67
CA ALA A 93 35.17 -2.38 -6.53
C ALA A 93 34.16 -1.25 -6.33
N THR A 94 32.91 -1.58 -6.05
CA THR A 94 31.85 -0.61 -5.75
C THR A 94 31.18 -1.05 -4.46
N TRP A 95 30.47 -0.15 -3.77
CA TRP A 95 29.80 -0.53 -2.52
C TRP A 95 28.79 -1.66 -2.78
N GLY A 96 27.97 -1.56 -3.82
CA GLY A 96 27.12 -2.67 -4.27
C GLY A 96 26.95 -2.70 -5.79
N THR A 97 26.09 -3.58 -6.29
CA THR A 97 25.91 -3.77 -7.75
C THR A 97 25.29 -2.59 -8.52
N SER A 98 24.71 -1.59 -7.83
CA SER A 98 23.95 -0.49 -8.45
C SER A 98 24.77 0.31 -9.46
N ASP A 99 26.00 0.67 -9.13
CA ASP A 99 26.91 1.44 -10.01
C ASP A 99 27.24 0.67 -11.28
N ILE A 100 27.50 -0.64 -11.15
CA ILE A 100 27.78 -1.50 -12.30
C ILE A 100 26.55 -1.63 -13.20
N LEU A 101 25.36 -1.74 -12.62
CA LEU A 101 24.11 -1.77 -13.38
C LEU A 101 23.86 -0.46 -14.13
N ALA A 102 24.10 0.68 -13.47
CA ALA A 102 24.03 2.00 -14.11
C ALA A 102 25.05 2.10 -15.26
N LEU A 103 26.30 1.67 -15.06
CA LEU A 103 27.33 1.66 -16.10
C LEU A 103 26.93 0.80 -17.30
N ILE A 104 26.40 -0.40 -17.06
CA ILE A 104 25.94 -1.31 -18.13
C ILE A 104 24.81 -0.65 -18.92
N GLU A 105 23.84 -0.04 -18.23
CA GLU A 105 22.71 0.65 -18.86
C GLU A 105 23.18 1.83 -19.72
N ASN A 106 24.08 2.67 -19.20
CA ASN A 106 24.62 3.84 -19.91
C ASN A 106 25.54 3.44 -21.07
N CYS A 107 26.40 2.43 -20.91
CA CYS A 107 27.22 1.88 -22.00
C CYS A 107 26.36 1.34 -23.13
N ARG A 108 25.24 0.67 -22.81
CA ARG A 108 24.28 0.18 -23.81
C ARG A 108 23.57 1.34 -24.49
N TYR A 109 23.15 2.35 -23.74
CA TYR A 109 22.38 3.46 -24.26
C TYR A 109 23.20 4.40 -25.16
N PHE A 110 24.38 4.81 -24.71
CA PHE A 110 25.26 5.78 -25.39
C PHE A 110 26.31 5.15 -26.29
N GLY A 111 26.84 3.98 -25.92
CA GLY A 111 27.91 3.28 -26.66
C GLY A 111 27.43 2.09 -27.48
N GLY A 112 26.18 1.65 -27.31
CA GLY A 112 25.64 0.46 -27.98
C GLY A 112 26.20 -0.88 -27.48
N SER A 113 27.06 -0.87 -26.45
CA SER A 113 27.70 -2.07 -25.90
C SER A 113 26.93 -2.60 -24.70
N ALA A 114 26.68 -3.91 -24.66
CA ALA A 114 26.10 -4.57 -23.48
C ALA A 114 27.13 -4.80 -22.36
N THR A 115 28.40 -4.45 -22.57
CA THR A 115 29.51 -4.61 -21.63
C THR A 115 30.20 -3.29 -21.32
N VAL A 116 30.86 -3.21 -20.16
CA VAL A 116 31.58 -2.02 -19.70
C VAL A 116 33.06 -2.10 -20.15
N PRO A 117 33.58 -1.13 -20.93
CA PRO A 117 34.87 -1.27 -21.62
C PRO A 117 36.13 -1.46 -20.75
N PHE A 118 36.08 -1.09 -19.47
CA PHE A 118 37.21 -1.18 -18.53
C PHE A 118 37.00 -2.25 -17.45
N LEU A 119 35.84 -2.89 -17.42
CA LEU A 119 35.47 -3.82 -16.36
C LEU A 119 35.95 -5.24 -16.70
N ALA A 120 37.20 -5.53 -16.38
CA ALA A 120 37.77 -6.88 -16.52
C ALA A 120 37.56 -7.72 -15.24
N ARG A 121 37.68 -7.10 -14.08
CA ARG A 121 37.50 -7.74 -12.76
C ARG A 121 36.68 -6.84 -11.86
N TYR A 122 35.72 -7.43 -11.15
CA TYR A 122 34.79 -6.71 -10.29
C TYR A 122 34.70 -7.34 -8.90
N ALA A 123 34.57 -6.54 -7.85
CA ALA A 123 34.24 -7.00 -6.50
C ALA A 123 33.10 -6.17 -5.91
N ASP A 124 32.12 -6.86 -5.33
CA ASP A 124 31.02 -6.25 -4.58
C ASP A 124 31.45 -6.10 -3.11
N MET A 125 31.64 -4.86 -2.66
CA MET A 125 32.18 -4.59 -1.32
C MET A 125 31.16 -4.81 -0.21
N GLN A 126 29.88 -4.59 -0.45
CA GLN A 126 28.80 -4.81 0.52
C GLN A 126 28.79 -6.29 0.92
N VAL A 127 28.75 -7.20 -0.06
CA VAL A 127 28.77 -8.65 0.21
C VAL A 127 30.04 -9.07 0.96
N TYR A 128 31.19 -8.50 0.59
CA TYR A 128 32.45 -8.77 1.29
C TYR A 128 32.41 -8.29 2.75
N CYS A 129 31.99 -7.05 2.98
CA CYS A 129 31.96 -6.45 4.32
C CYS A 129 30.94 -7.15 5.23
N GLU A 130 29.75 -7.49 4.72
CA GLU A 130 28.74 -8.28 5.45
C GLU A 130 29.31 -9.60 5.95
N GLN A 131 30.05 -10.31 5.08
CA GLN A 131 30.71 -11.56 5.46
C GLN A 131 31.80 -11.35 6.52
N MET A 132 32.62 -10.30 6.40
CA MET A 132 33.68 -10.01 7.37
C MET A 132 33.13 -9.57 8.73
N LEU A 133 31.95 -8.94 8.76
CA LEU A 133 31.27 -8.50 9.97
C LEU A 133 30.36 -9.58 10.58
N GLY A 134 30.27 -10.77 9.95
CA GLY A 134 29.46 -11.89 10.45
C GLY A 134 27.95 -11.67 10.36
N LEU A 135 27.49 -10.84 9.41
CA LEU A 135 26.08 -10.56 9.19
C LEU A 135 25.44 -11.70 8.38
N ASP A 136 24.18 -12.01 8.68
CA ASP A 136 23.45 -13.15 8.11
C ASP A 136 22.74 -12.85 6.77
N GLY A 137 22.98 -11.66 6.21
CA GLY A 137 22.48 -11.22 4.90
C GLY A 137 20.95 -11.01 4.83
N LYS A 138 20.26 -10.94 5.98
CA LYS A 138 18.81 -10.65 6.01
C LYS A 138 18.48 -9.19 5.71
N GLU A 139 19.38 -8.29 6.05
CA GLU A 139 19.27 -6.85 5.80
C GLU A 139 20.49 -6.38 5.01
N GLN A 140 20.28 -5.47 4.06
CA GLN A 140 21.36 -4.91 3.26
C GLN A 140 22.17 -3.91 4.10
N LEU A 141 23.48 -4.09 4.17
CA LEU A 141 24.36 -3.18 4.89
C LEU A 141 24.62 -1.90 4.07
N GLY A 142 23.98 -0.80 4.46
CA GLY A 142 24.24 0.52 3.90
C GLY A 142 25.66 1.03 4.24
N LEU A 143 26.20 1.90 3.39
CA LEU A 143 27.57 2.43 3.52
C LEU A 143 27.81 3.13 4.86
N SER A 144 26.92 4.04 5.26
CA SER A 144 27.03 4.76 6.54
C SER A 144 26.99 3.82 7.74
N LYS A 145 26.13 2.78 7.69
CA LYS A 145 26.04 1.79 8.77
C LYS A 145 27.31 0.93 8.85
N ALA A 146 27.90 0.59 7.70
CA ALA A 146 29.16 -0.14 7.67
C ALA A 146 30.33 0.69 8.21
N ALA A 147 30.37 2.00 7.94
CA ALA A 147 31.36 2.91 8.49
C ALA A 147 31.30 2.91 10.03
N GLU A 148 30.10 3.06 10.59
CA GLU A 148 29.84 3.00 12.04
C GLU A 148 30.32 1.67 12.65
N LEU A 149 29.88 0.54 12.08
CA LEU A 149 30.25 -0.80 12.57
C LEU A 149 31.75 -1.09 12.46
N SER A 150 32.42 -0.50 11.46
CA SER A 150 33.86 -0.64 11.27
C SER A 150 34.66 0.38 12.10
N GLY A 151 33.99 1.28 12.83
CA GLY A 151 34.60 2.36 13.60
C GLY A 151 35.40 3.35 12.74
N VAL A 152 35.00 3.54 11.48
CA VAL A 152 35.56 4.57 10.60
C VAL A 152 34.79 5.85 10.89
N ASP A 153 35.49 6.87 11.38
CA ASP A 153 34.94 8.22 11.55
C ASP A 153 34.71 8.85 10.17
N ASP A 154 33.47 9.24 9.89
CA ASP A 154 33.00 9.80 8.61
C ASP A 154 33.16 11.33 8.53
N GLY A 155 33.79 11.95 9.54
CA GLY A 155 33.97 13.39 9.71
C GLY A 155 34.07 14.21 8.42
N ALA A 156 33.18 15.20 8.29
CA ALA A 156 33.10 16.24 7.25
C ALA A 156 33.11 15.79 5.78
N LEU A 157 32.91 14.50 5.50
CA LEU A 157 32.65 14.03 4.13
C LEU A 157 31.20 14.36 3.76
N ASP A 158 31.00 14.89 2.56
CA ASP A 158 29.66 15.17 2.03
C ASP A 158 29.10 13.86 1.49
N HIS A 159 28.29 13.17 2.31
CA HIS A 159 27.58 11.95 1.89
C HIS A 159 26.77 12.26 0.62
N HIS A 160 26.79 11.37 -0.38
CA HIS A 160 26.18 11.55 -1.72
C HIS A 160 26.98 12.39 -2.72
N ARG A 161 28.30 12.46 -2.53
CA ARG A 161 29.26 12.80 -3.59
C ARG A 161 30.05 11.56 -3.95
N ALA A 162 30.09 11.22 -5.24
CA ALA A 162 30.71 9.98 -5.70
C ALA A 162 32.18 9.81 -5.23
N LEU A 163 32.96 10.90 -5.18
CA LEU A 163 34.35 10.80 -4.75
C LEU A 163 34.45 10.50 -3.24
N ASP A 164 33.61 11.12 -2.43
CA ASP A 164 33.65 10.97 -0.98
C ASP A 164 33.12 9.60 -0.56
N ASP A 165 32.09 9.09 -1.22
CA ASP A 165 31.57 7.73 -1.02
C ASP A 165 32.60 6.66 -1.44
N SER A 166 33.37 6.92 -2.51
CA SER A 166 34.51 6.07 -2.90
C SER A 166 35.62 6.07 -1.83
N VAL A 167 35.89 7.21 -1.20
CA VAL A 167 36.89 7.33 -0.13
C VAL A 167 36.43 6.58 1.11
N LEU A 168 35.18 6.79 1.54
CA LEU A 168 34.61 6.13 2.69
C LEU A 168 34.62 4.60 2.50
N SER A 169 34.19 4.14 1.33
CA SER A 169 34.26 2.73 0.93
C SER A 169 35.69 2.20 1.03
N ALA A 170 36.69 2.93 0.52
CA ALA A 170 38.10 2.54 0.61
C ALA A 170 38.63 2.47 2.05
N LEU A 171 38.20 3.37 2.94
CA LEU A 171 38.57 3.36 4.35
C LEU A 171 38.00 2.14 5.09
N ILE A 172 36.75 1.77 4.81
CA ILE A 172 36.12 0.55 5.32
C ILE A 172 36.89 -0.68 4.81
N LEU A 173 37.16 -0.73 3.51
CA LEU A 173 37.92 -1.83 2.91
C LEU A 173 39.29 -1.97 3.58
N LYS A 174 40.01 -0.86 3.79
CA LYS A 174 41.33 -0.88 4.44
C LYS A 174 41.31 -1.54 5.82
N LYS A 175 40.24 -1.39 6.60
CA LYS A 175 40.11 -2.03 7.91
C LYS A 175 39.82 -3.52 7.82
N LEU A 176 38.96 -3.93 6.88
CA LEU A 176 38.48 -5.31 6.77
C LEU A 176 39.29 -6.17 5.80
N TYR A 177 40.17 -5.57 5.00
CA TYR A 177 40.84 -6.25 3.89
C TYR A 177 41.89 -7.25 4.37
N THR A 178 41.75 -8.50 3.89
CA THR A 178 42.89 -9.40 3.73
C THR A 178 42.91 -9.92 2.30
N ARG A 179 44.11 -10.19 1.76
CA ARG A 179 44.25 -10.67 0.38
C ARG A 179 43.55 -12.03 0.18
N GLU A 180 43.59 -12.88 1.20
CA GLU A 180 43.01 -14.22 1.16
C GLU A 180 41.48 -14.18 1.23
N SER A 181 40.91 -13.35 2.10
CA SER A 181 39.46 -13.19 2.22
C SER A 181 38.84 -12.44 1.05
N PHE A 182 39.53 -11.47 0.45
CA PHE A 182 38.95 -10.65 -0.62
C PHE A 182 38.98 -11.33 -1.99
N ARG A 183 40.00 -12.15 -2.27
CA ARG A 183 40.20 -12.79 -3.58
C ARG A 183 38.98 -13.60 -4.07
N PRO A 184 38.28 -14.40 -3.23
CA PRO A 184 37.07 -15.13 -3.63
C PRO A 184 35.90 -14.24 -4.09
N HIS A 185 35.88 -12.95 -3.70
CA HIS A 185 34.83 -12.00 -4.09
C HIS A 185 35.12 -11.30 -5.42
N VAL A 186 36.30 -11.52 -6.01
CA VAL A 186 36.67 -10.95 -7.31
C VAL A 186 36.09 -11.82 -8.43
N GLN A 187 35.16 -11.25 -9.18
CA GLN A 187 34.51 -11.84 -10.34
C GLN A 187 35.28 -11.51 -11.62
N ASP A 188 35.32 -12.47 -12.54
CA ASP A 188 35.79 -12.26 -13.92
C ASP A 188 34.65 -11.70 -14.77
N CYS A 189 34.81 -10.47 -15.24
CA CYS A 189 33.81 -9.77 -16.05
C CYS A 189 34.06 -9.93 -17.55
N THR A 190 35.12 -10.64 -17.94
CA THR A 190 35.35 -10.99 -19.35
C THR A 190 34.46 -12.15 -19.81
N ASP A 191 33.96 -12.96 -18.85
CA ASP A 191 32.95 -13.97 -19.09
C ASP A 191 31.58 -13.31 -19.34
N PRO A 192 30.92 -13.53 -20.51
CA PRO A 192 29.57 -13.05 -20.77
C PRO A 192 28.53 -13.48 -19.71
N GLU A 193 28.78 -14.55 -18.97
CA GLU A 193 27.92 -15.03 -17.88
C GLU A 193 27.78 -14.00 -16.75
N PHE A 194 28.83 -13.22 -16.48
CA PHE A 194 28.78 -12.12 -15.51
C PHE A 194 27.65 -11.14 -15.84
N TYR A 195 27.59 -10.67 -17.09
CA TYR A 195 26.58 -9.72 -17.54
C TYR A 195 25.18 -10.33 -17.56
N ARG A 196 25.05 -11.61 -17.94
CA ARG A 196 23.75 -12.31 -17.89
C ARG A 196 23.22 -12.40 -16.45
N ARG A 197 24.07 -12.75 -15.49
CA ARG A 197 23.71 -12.87 -14.08
C ARG A 197 23.36 -11.53 -13.46
N ILE A 198 24.24 -10.53 -13.57
CA ILE A 198 24.06 -9.24 -12.89
C ILE A 198 22.86 -8.47 -13.44
N THR A 199 22.58 -8.55 -14.74
CA THR A 199 21.45 -7.83 -15.37
C THR A 199 20.11 -8.57 -15.25
N PHE A 200 20.08 -9.75 -14.63
CA PHE A 200 18.86 -10.53 -14.49
C PHE A 200 17.88 -9.89 -13.52
N LYS A 201 16.70 -9.53 -14.02
CA LYS A 201 15.62 -8.96 -13.19
C LYS A 201 14.79 -10.07 -12.58
N THR A 202 14.84 -10.16 -11.25
CA THR A 202 13.99 -11.09 -10.49
C THR A 202 12.52 -10.79 -10.77
N SER A 203 11.75 -11.83 -11.11
CA SER A 203 10.34 -11.73 -11.47
C SER A 203 9.49 -12.72 -10.67
N TYR A 204 8.17 -12.58 -10.73
CA TYR A 204 7.24 -13.50 -10.08
C TYR A 204 6.54 -14.36 -11.14
N ILE A 205 6.63 -15.68 -10.97
CA ILE A 205 5.91 -16.63 -11.82
C ILE A 205 4.48 -16.75 -11.30
N CYS A 206 3.53 -16.21 -12.06
CA CYS A 206 2.12 -16.17 -11.70
C CYS A 206 1.27 -17.12 -12.56
N ASP A 207 1.89 -17.90 -13.43
CA ASP A 207 1.24 -18.97 -14.20
C ASP A 207 1.50 -20.32 -13.52
N PRO A 208 0.47 -21.02 -13.03
CA PRO A 208 0.63 -22.33 -12.39
C PRO A 208 1.14 -23.42 -13.35
N GLU A 209 0.99 -23.24 -14.67
CA GLU A 209 1.42 -24.20 -15.69
C GLU A 209 2.83 -23.89 -16.23
N SER A 210 3.51 -22.91 -15.65
CA SER A 210 4.89 -22.59 -16.02
C SER A 210 5.78 -23.83 -15.91
N PRO A 211 6.63 -24.11 -16.91
CA PRO A 211 7.53 -25.27 -16.89
C PRO A 211 8.55 -25.22 -15.75
N LEU A 212 8.78 -24.03 -15.18
CA LEU A 212 9.64 -23.83 -14.01
C LEU A 212 8.98 -24.27 -12.70
N ILE A 213 7.64 -24.42 -12.68
CA ILE A 213 6.91 -24.87 -11.49
C ILE A 213 6.70 -26.38 -11.53
N GLU A 214 7.45 -27.09 -10.71
CA GLU A 214 7.21 -28.51 -10.48
C GLU A 214 5.90 -28.76 -9.72
N ARG A 215 5.26 -29.92 -9.97
CA ARG A 215 4.02 -30.33 -9.30
C ARG A 215 4.13 -30.32 -7.77
N GLN A 216 5.31 -30.59 -7.21
CA GLN A 216 5.54 -30.61 -5.77
C GLN A 216 5.44 -29.22 -5.12
N HIS A 217 5.77 -28.15 -5.86
CA HIS A 217 5.64 -26.76 -5.40
C HIS A 217 4.18 -26.36 -5.15
N LEU A 218 3.25 -27.03 -5.84
CA LEU A 218 1.81 -26.76 -5.80
C LEU A 218 1.05 -27.69 -4.81
N ARG A 219 1.76 -28.58 -4.10
CA ARG A 219 1.17 -29.49 -3.11
C ARG A 219 1.21 -28.91 -1.70
N PHE A 220 0.16 -29.22 -0.95
CA PHE A 220 0.00 -28.87 0.46
C PHE A 220 -0.34 -30.12 1.28
N THR A 221 0.15 -30.18 2.51
CA THR A 221 -0.27 -31.14 3.52
C THR A 221 -1.27 -30.46 4.47
N CYS A 222 -2.12 -31.26 5.11
CA CYS A 222 -3.08 -30.73 6.07
C CYS A 222 -2.36 -30.25 7.34
N GLU A 223 -2.47 -28.97 7.67
CA GLU A 223 -1.87 -28.41 8.89
C GLU A 223 -2.46 -29.00 10.19
N LYS A 224 -3.69 -29.55 10.15
CA LYS A 224 -4.34 -30.13 11.34
C LYS A 224 -3.96 -31.57 11.64
N CYS A 225 -3.69 -32.38 10.62
CA CYS A 225 -3.49 -33.82 10.81
C CYS A 225 -2.34 -34.44 9.99
N GLY A 226 -1.58 -33.61 9.27
CA GLY A 226 -0.49 -34.04 8.38
C GLY A 226 -0.95 -34.79 7.13
N GLY A 227 -2.24 -35.12 7.00
CA GLY A 227 -2.77 -35.94 5.91
C GLY A 227 -2.74 -35.26 4.54
N GLU A 228 -2.94 -36.07 3.50
CA GLU A 228 -3.00 -35.59 2.12
C GLU A 228 -4.18 -34.63 1.88
N THR A 229 -4.00 -33.74 0.91
CA THR A 229 -5.01 -32.75 0.55
C THR A 229 -5.26 -32.77 -0.94
N LYS A 230 -6.52 -32.51 -1.32
CA LYS A 230 -6.94 -32.37 -2.73
C LYS A 230 -7.33 -30.93 -2.99
N ARG A 231 -6.78 -30.36 -4.06
CA ARG A 231 -7.18 -29.04 -4.56
C ARG A 231 -8.64 -29.06 -5.01
N ARG A 232 -9.40 -28.04 -4.60
CA ARG A 232 -10.77 -27.74 -5.01
C ARG A 232 -10.74 -26.46 -5.85
N GLY A 233 -11.22 -26.56 -7.09
CA GLY A 233 -11.24 -25.43 -8.03
C GLY A 233 -9.91 -25.17 -8.73
N LYS A 234 -9.88 -24.07 -9.50
CA LYS A 234 -8.71 -23.63 -10.27
C LYS A 234 -7.77 -22.78 -9.41
N TRP A 235 -6.53 -22.64 -9.87
CA TRP A 235 -5.62 -21.64 -9.33
C TRP A 235 -6.11 -20.24 -9.71
N SER A 236 -5.93 -19.28 -8.81
CA SER A 236 -6.21 -17.87 -9.02
C SER A 236 -4.98 -17.04 -8.64
N VAL A 237 -4.75 -15.91 -9.30
CA VAL A 237 -3.63 -15.03 -9.02
C VAL A 237 -4.10 -13.90 -8.10
N LYS A 238 -3.43 -13.72 -6.96
CA LYS A 238 -3.67 -12.59 -6.04
C LYS A 238 -2.36 -12.14 -5.40
N ASN A 239 -2.03 -10.85 -5.52
CA ASN A 239 -0.80 -10.24 -4.97
C ASN A 239 0.49 -10.99 -5.38
N LYS A 240 0.66 -11.21 -6.70
CA LYS A 240 1.79 -11.93 -7.30
C LYS A 240 2.01 -13.34 -6.72
N GLY A 241 0.92 -14.02 -6.37
CA GLY A 241 0.95 -15.39 -5.85
C GLY A 241 -0.26 -16.19 -6.30
N LEU A 242 -0.07 -17.50 -6.44
CA LEU A 242 -1.07 -18.49 -6.81
C LEU A 242 -1.86 -18.91 -5.57
N ARG A 243 -3.19 -18.98 -5.67
CA ARG A 243 -4.08 -19.42 -4.59
C ARG A 243 -5.11 -20.43 -5.09
N ALA A 244 -5.36 -21.45 -4.28
CA ALA A 244 -6.45 -22.40 -4.48
C ALA A 244 -6.97 -22.93 -3.14
N VAL A 245 -8.20 -23.45 -3.14
CA VAL A 245 -8.76 -24.14 -1.96
C VAL A 245 -8.28 -25.58 -1.96
N PHE A 246 -7.99 -26.12 -0.78
CA PHE A 246 -7.61 -27.51 -0.55
C PHE A 246 -8.50 -28.10 0.53
N ARG A 247 -8.85 -29.38 0.37
CA ARG A 247 -9.57 -30.17 1.37
C ARG A 247 -8.75 -31.38 1.74
N CYS A 248 -8.54 -31.58 3.04
CA CYS A 248 -7.89 -32.78 3.54
C CYS A 248 -8.77 -34.01 3.30
N THR A 249 -8.19 -35.07 2.74
CA THR A 249 -8.91 -36.33 2.48
C THR A 249 -9.14 -37.14 3.75
N ARG A 250 -8.34 -36.92 4.81
CA ARG A 250 -8.43 -37.62 6.10
C ARG A 250 -9.43 -36.99 7.08
N CYS A 251 -9.29 -35.68 7.36
CA CYS A 251 -10.11 -35.00 8.37
C CYS A 251 -11.15 -34.04 7.77
N GLY A 252 -11.18 -33.87 6.44
CA GLY A 252 -12.12 -32.98 5.77
C GLY A 252 -11.84 -31.49 5.94
N TYR A 253 -10.81 -31.09 6.71
CA TYR A 253 -10.45 -29.69 6.93
C TYR A 253 -10.14 -28.97 5.61
N GLU A 254 -10.73 -27.79 5.43
CA GLU A 254 -10.56 -26.96 4.24
C GLU A 254 -9.76 -25.69 4.54
N PHE A 255 -8.86 -25.36 3.62
CA PHE A 255 -8.00 -24.17 3.72
C PHE A 255 -7.67 -23.65 2.33
N CYS A 256 -7.20 -22.42 2.23
CA CYS A 256 -6.59 -21.86 1.03
C CYS A 256 -5.07 -22.04 1.09
N GLY A 257 -4.50 -22.70 0.09
CA GLY A 257 -3.06 -22.78 -0.11
C GLY A 257 -2.60 -21.61 -0.98
N GLN A 258 -1.59 -20.87 -0.54
CA GLN A 258 -0.92 -19.82 -1.31
C GLN A 258 0.50 -20.23 -1.66
N VAL A 259 0.89 -20.10 -2.92
CA VAL A 259 2.25 -20.33 -3.44
C VAL A 259 2.76 -19.05 -4.08
N ARG A 260 3.96 -18.61 -3.72
CA ARG A 260 4.65 -17.48 -4.34
C ARG A 260 5.97 -17.97 -4.90
N VAL A 261 6.12 -17.85 -6.21
CA VAL A 261 7.31 -18.32 -6.93
C VAL A 261 8.06 -17.10 -7.46
N LYS A 262 9.28 -16.91 -6.95
CA LYS A 262 10.21 -15.87 -7.42
C LYS A 262 11.22 -16.51 -8.35
N GLN A 263 11.33 -16.03 -9.58
CA GLN A 263 12.38 -16.43 -10.51
C GLN A 263 13.63 -15.60 -10.24
N LYS A 264 14.72 -16.28 -9.92
CA LYS A 264 16.08 -15.73 -9.79
C LYS A 264 16.92 -16.23 -10.97
N TYR A 265 18.15 -15.75 -11.08
CA TYR A 265 19.05 -16.18 -12.15
C TYR A 265 19.34 -17.69 -12.10
N GLU A 266 19.66 -18.20 -10.90
CA GLU A 266 20.04 -19.61 -10.68
C GLU A 266 18.84 -20.58 -10.61
N GLY A 267 17.61 -20.08 -10.74
CA GLY A 267 16.41 -20.91 -10.67
C GLY A 267 15.22 -20.21 -10.01
N ILE A 268 14.47 -20.94 -9.18
CA ILE A 268 13.29 -20.38 -8.52
C ILE A 268 13.35 -20.53 -7.00
N THR A 269 12.74 -19.58 -6.30
CA THR A 269 12.45 -19.66 -4.87
C THR A 269 10.95 -19.78 -4.67
N VAL A 270 10.50 -20.80 -3.93
CA VAL A 270 9.09 -21.08 -3.69
C VAL A 270 8.75 -20.90 -2.22
N ALA A 271 7.83 -19.99 -1.91
CA ALA A 271 7.25 -19.81 -0.59
C ALA A 271 5.80 -20.31 -0.57
N ARG A 272 5.44 -21.09 0.45
CA ARG A 272 4.09 -21.66 0.64
C ARG A 272 3.49 -21.17 1.95
N LYS A 273 2.18 -20.91 1.93
CA LYS A 273 1.42 -20.52 3.12
C LYS A 273 0.05 -21.18 3.12
N THR A 274 -0.33 -21.77 4.25
CA THR A 274 -1.69 -22.26 4.50
C THR A 274 -2.50 -21.15 5.16
N ILE A 275 -3.73 -20.95 4.68
CA ILE A 275 -4.61 -19.86 5.10
C ILE A 275 -5.98 -20.49 5.40
N PRO A 276 -6.44 -20.53 6.67
CA PRO A 276 -7.75 -21.10 7.00
C PRO A 276 -8.89 -20.48 6.17
N LEU A 277 -9.90 -21.26 5.81
CA LEU A 277 -11.08 -20.66 5.19
C LEU A 277 -11.87 -19.86 6.24
N PRO A 278 -12.42 -18.69 5.85
CA PRO A 278 -13.29 -17.94 6.74
C PRO A 278 -14.55 -18.74 7.08
N LYS A 279 -14.94 -18.73 8.35
CA LYS A 279 -16.24 -19.27 8.78
C LYS A 279 -17.29 -18.19 8.58
N ILE A 280 -18.25 -18.43 7.70
CA ILE A 280 -19.37 -17.51 7.46
C ILE A 280 -20.51 -17.93 8.38
N GLU A 281 -20.83 -17.08 9.35
CA GLU A 281 -21.93 -17.30 10.26
C GLU A 281 -23.27 -17.04 9.56
N LYS A 282 -24.31 -17.75 9.96
CA LYS A 282 -25.67 -17.45 9.50
C LYS A 282 -26.12 -16.10 10.08
N PRO A 283 -27.00 -15.35 9.39
CA PRO A 283 -27.58 -14.14 9.96
C PRO A 283 -28.21 -14.40 11.33
N ARG A 284 -28.03 -13.45 12.25
CA ARG A 284 -28.72 -13.43 13.54
C ARG A 284 -30.24 -13.46 13.34
N LYS A 285 -30.98 -13.98 14.33
CA LYS A 285 -32.44 -13.89 14.36
C LYS A 285 -32.89 -12.43 14.54
N ALA A 286 -34.06 -12.11 14.01
CA ALA A 286 -34.66 -10.79 14.07
C ALA A 286 -35.27 -10.52 15.44
N GLU A 287 -34.49 -9.97 16.37
CA GLU A 287 -34.94 -9.60 17.72
C GLU A 287 -34.48 -8.17 18.02
N PRO A 288 -35.38 -7.23 18.36
CA PRO A 288 -34.99 -5.88 18.76
C PRO A 288 -34.11 -5.87 20.02
N MET A 289 -33.07 -5.05 20.03
CA MET A 289 -32.19 -4.92 21.20
C MET A 289 -31.39 -3.62 21.18
N GLN A 290 -31.01 -3.15 22.36
CA GLN A 290 -29.91 -2.18 22.49
C GLN A 290 -28.58 -2.90 22.18
N ILE A 291 -27.73 -2.28 21.40
CA ILE A 291 -26.38 -2.76 21.09
C ILE A 291 -25.42 -1.57 21.13
N GLU A 292 -24.54 -1.56 22.13
CA GLU A 292 -23.67 -0.42 22.40
C GLU A 292 -24.50 0.88 22.49
N ASN A 293 -24.14 1.92 21.74
CA ASN A 293 -24.86 3.19 21.70
C ASN A 293 -25.92 3.25 20.57
N MET A 294 -26.31 2.10 20.03
CA MET A 294 -27.28 1.98 18.94
C MET A 294 -28.45 1.06 19.33
N GLN A 295 -29.53 1.15 18.56
CA GLN A 295 -30.68 0.26 18.67
C GLN A 295 -30.84 -0.56 17.40
N LEU A 296 -30.99 -1.88 17.57
CA LEU A 296 -31.48 -2.76 16.52
C LEU A 296 -33.00 -2.71 16.48
N LYS A 297 -33.54 -2.15 15.41
CA LYS A 297 -34.98 -2.10 15.10
C LYS A 297 -35.33 -3.14 14.05
N ILE A 298 -36.53 -3.71 14.15
CA ILE A 298 -37.07 -4.63 13.14
C ILE A 298 -38.29 -3.96 12.50
N GLU A 299 -38.13 -3.49 11.27
CA GLU A 299 -39.17 -2.80 10.51
C GLU A 299 -39.48 -3.59 9.25
N ALA A 300 -40.75 -3.97 9.05
CA ALA A 300 -41.17 -4.83 7.93
C ALA A 300 -40.31 -6.11 7.77
N GLY A 301 -39.84 -6.69 8.88
CA GLY A 301 -38.97 -7.88 8.90
C GLY A 301 -37.49 -7.61 8.57
N VAL A 302 -37.08 -6.36 8.39
CA VAL A 302 -35.71 -5.93 8.13
C VAL A 302 -35.08 -5.39 9.40
N GLY A 303 -33.85 -5.84 9.71
CA GLY A 303 -33.08 -5.33 10.85
C GLY A 303 -32.27 -4.09 10.50
N LEU A 304 -32.45 -3.02 11.27
CA LEU A 304 -31.81 -1.71 11.07
C LEU A 304 -31.12 -1.28 12.36
N LEU A 305 -29.86 -0.86 12.28
CA LEU A 305 -29.17 -0.20 13.39
C LEU A 305 -29.38 1.31 13.28
N ALA A 306 -29.96 1.92 14.31
CA ALA A 306 -30.20 3.36 14.39
C ALA A 306 -29.52 3.97 15.62
N PHE A 307 -29.05 5.21 15.50
CA PHE A 307 -28.57 5.98 16.65
C PHE A 307 -29.77 6.48 17.46
N GLY A 308 -29.85 6.08 18.74
CA GLY A 308 -30.92 6.54 19.63
C GLY A 308 -30.93 8.07 19.80
N ALA A 309 -29.75 8.69 19.81
CA ALA A 309 -29.59 10.14 19.91
C ALA A 309 -30.18 10.93 18.73
N TRP A 310 -30.50 10.27 17.62
CA TRP A 310 -30.98 10.91 16.39
C TRP A 310 -32.47 10.63 16.08
N GLU A 311 -33.17 9.87 16.92
CA GLU A 311 -34.56 9.47 16.65
C GLU A 311 -35.54 10.63 16.53
N SER A 312 -35.29 11.72 17.26
CA SER A 312 -36.14 12.92 17.25
C SER A 312 -35.73 13.95 16.19
N LEU A 313 -34.68 13.68 15.42
CA LEU A 313 -34.20 14.59 14.39
C LEU A 313 -35.04 14.43 13.10
N PRO A 314 -35.21 15.48 12.29
CA PRO A 314 -35.99 15.43 11.05
C PRO A 314 -35.18 14.78 9.90
N VAL A 315 -34.56 13.63 10.18
CA VAL A 315 -33.79 12.83 9.23
C VAL A 315 -34.19 11.37 9.35
N VAL A 316 -34.11 10.64 8.24
CA VAL A 316 -34.15 9.18 8.23
C VAL A 316 -32.73 8.68 8.16
N HIS A 317 -32.30 7.88 9.14
CA HIS A 317 -30.97 7.29 9.17
C HIS A 317 -31.01 5.82 9.58
N ALA A 318 -30.10 5.02 9.02
CA ALA A 318 -29.83 3.68 9.50
C ALA A 318 -28.48 3.15 9.02
N PHE A 319 -28.04 2.07 9.63
CA PHE A 319 -27.06 1.14 9.10
C PHE A 319 -27.72 -0.22 8.90
N SER A 320 -27.59 -0.80 7.70
CA SER A 320 -28.21 -2.07 7.37
C SER A 320 -27.59 -3.23 8.16
N THR A 321 -28.41 -4.21 8.55
CA THR A 321 -27.93 -5.51 9.04
C THR A 321 -28.08 -6.58 7.96
N ARG A 322 -27.66 -7.81 8.27
CA ARG A 322 -27.87 -9.00 7.43
C ARG A 322 -29.31 -9.53 7.48
N ILE A 323 -30.16 -8.98 8.35
CA ILE A 323 -31.51 -9.50 8.65
C ILE A 323 -32.53 -9.00 7.63
N GLY A 324 -33.38 -9.90 7.13
CA GLY A 324 -34.55 -9.56 6.30
C GLY A 324 -34.36 -9.62 4.78
N GLY A 325 -33.15 -9.93 4.30
CA GLY A 325 -32.90 -10.05 2.86
C GLY A 325 -33.17 -11.44 2.27
N VAL A 326 -32.88 -11.61 0.98
CA VAL A 326 -33.15 -12.85 0.20
C VAL A 326 -31.90 -13.62 -0.22
N SER A 327 -30.72 -13.00 -0.09
CA SER A 327 -29.45 -13.58 -0.52
C SER A 327 -29.06 -14.81 0.33
N ARG A 328 -28.17 -15.64 -0.20
CA ARG A 328 -27.77 -16.92 0.42
C ARG A 328 -26.26 -17.00 0.64
N ASN A 329 -25.82 -18.02 1.40
CA ASN A 329 -24.41 -18.33 1.66
C ASN A 329 -23.62 -17.13 2.23
N GLU A 330 -22.47 -16.78 1.66
CA GLU A 330 -21.65 -15.61 2.03
C GLU A 330 -22.38 -14.27 1.93
N PHE A 331 -23.45 -14.21 1.14
CA PHE A 331 -24.27 -13.01 0.93
C PHE A 331 -25.49 -13.01 1.85
N ALA A 332 -25.72 -14.04 2.66
CA ALA A 332 -26.94 -14.16 3.44
C ALA A 332 -27.04 -13.04 4.50
N ALA A 333 -28.17 -12.35 4.68
CA ALA A 333 -29.35 -12.35 3.80
C ALA A 333 -29.55 -11.03 3.07
N MET A 334 -29.23 -9.89 3.69
CA MET A 334 -29.43 -8.54 3.14
C MET A 334 -28.16 -8.00 2.46
N ASN A 335 -27.72 -8.62 1.36
CA ASN A 335 -26.62 -8.09 0.57
C ASN A 335 -27.07 -6.90 -0.29
N LEU A 336 -26.45 -5.74 -0.09
CA LEU A 336 -26.73 -4.53 -0.87
C LEU A 336 -25.64 -4.23 -1.92
N GLY A 337 -24.64 -5.09 -2.10
CA GLY A 337 -23.53 -4.86 -3.03
C GLY A 337 -23.67 -5.65 -4.34
N PHE A 338 -23.89 -4.95 -5.45
CA PHE A 338 -23.82 -5.50 -6.80
C PHE A 338 -22.40 -5.96 -7.17
N GLY A 339 -22.28 -6.89 -8.13
CA GLY A 339 -21.01 -7.32 -8.72
C GLY A 339 -20.07 -8.11 -7.79
N ARG A 340 -20.58 -8.62 -6.65
CA ARG A 340 -19.80 -9.40 -5.67
C ARG A 340 -19.96 -10.92 -5.78
N GLY A 341 -20.78 -11.39 -6.73
CA GLY A 341 -21.04 -12.82 -6.98
C GLY A 341 -22.43 -13.29 -6.55
N ASP A 342 -23.21 -12.43 -5.90
CA ASP A 342 -24.66 -12.63 -5.73
C ASP A 342 -25.40 -12.25 -7.02
N SER A 343 -26.65 -12.70 -7.17
CA SER A 343 -27.46 -12.32 -8.33
C SER A 343 -27.99 -10.88 -8.22
N ASP A 344 -28.08 -10.18 -9.33
CA ASP A 344 -28.55 -8.79 -9.35
C ASP A 344 -30.02 -8.69 -8.91
N GLU A 345 -30.83 -9.74 -9.14
CA GLU A 345 -32.22 -9.81 -8.67
C GLU A 345 -32.32 -9.86 -7.14
N ASN A 346 -31.44 -10.64 -6.49
CA ASN A 346 -31.40 -10.70 -5.03
C ASN A 346 -31.01 -9.35 -4.44
N VAL A 347 -29.99 -8.70 -5.00
CA VAL A 347 -29.51 -7.40 -4.53
C VAL A 347 -30.58 -6.32 -4.75
N ALA A 348 -31.23 -6.29 -5.92
CA ALA A 348 -32.33 -5.37 -6.20
C ALA A 348 -33.53 -5.57 -5.26
N GLU A 349 -33.88 -6.82 -4.94
CA GLU A 349 -34.92 -7.13 -3.97
C GLU A 349 -34.54 -6.69 -2.55
N ASN A 350 -33.30 -6.89 -2.14
CA ASN A 350 -32.79 -6.39 -0.85
C ASN A 350 -32.90 -4.85 -0.76
N PHE A 351 -32.62 -4.12 -1.85
CA PHE A 351 -32.84 -2.68 -1.92
C PHE A 351 -34.31 -2.28 -1.74
N ARG A 352 -35.25 -2.99 -2.37
CA ARG A 352 -36.70 -2.72 -2.18
C ARG A 352 -37.14 -2.95 -0.74
N ARG A 353 -36.68 -4.05 -0.12
CA ARG A 353 -37.02 -4.39 1.26
C ARG A 353 -36.51 -3.37 2.26
N ILE A 354 -35.24 -2.97 2.15
CA ILE A 354 -34.68 -1.99 3.08
C ILE A 354 -35.28 -0.60 2.88
N ALA A 355 -35.59 -0.22 1.63
CA ALA A 355 -36.26 1.03 1.34
C ALA A 355 -37.68 1.09 1.95
N ALA A 356 -38.44 0.00 1.85
CA ALA A 356 -39.75 -0.12 2.48
C ALA A 356 -39.67 -0.02 4.01
N ALA A 357 -38.68 -0.70 4.63
CA ALA A 357 -38.45 -0.64 6.07
C ALA A 357 -38.08 0.76 6.56
N LEU A 358 -37.28 1.50 5.78
CA LEU A 358 -36.89 2.88 6.06
C LEU A 358 -37.93 3.93 5.63
N ARG A 359 -38.97 3.53 4.88
CA ARG A 359 -39.96 4.41 4.26
C ARG A 359 -39.31 5.48 3.37
N ILE A 360 -38.31 5.08 2.59
CA ILE A 360 -37.60 5.94 1.63
C ILE A 360 -37.88 5.49 0.18
N PRO A 361 -37.80 6.38 -0.81
CA PRO A 361 -37.98 6.03 -2.21
C PRO A 361 -36.78 5.22 -2.73
N ALA A 362 -36.96 3.93 -2.99
CA ALA A 362 -35.90 3.00 -3.38
C ALA A 362 -35.14 3.50 -4.62
N GLU A 363 -35.88 3.95 -5.62
CA GLU A 363 -35.45 4.39 -6.95
C GLU A 363 -34.61 5.65 -6.91
N ARG A 364 -34.68 6.40 -5.80
CA ARG A 364 -33.92 7.64 -5.58
C ARG A 364 -32.67 7.44 -4.75
N ILE A 365 -32.43 6.25 -4.19
CA ILE A 365 -31.22 5.98 -3.39
C ILE A 365 -29.98 6.27 -4.24
N THR A 366 -29.17 7.22 -3.77
CA THR A 366 -27.99 7.72 -4.48
C THR A 366 -26.73 7.30 -3.73
N ALA A 367 -25.81 6.65 -4.46
CA ALA A 367 -24.55 6.16 -3.93
C ALA A 367 -23.36 6.75 -4.70
N GLY A 368 -22.23 6.91 -4.01
CA GLY A 368 -20.96 7.31 -4.61
C GLY A 368 -20.24 6.17 -5.33
N ALA A 369 -19.17 6.52 -6.04
CA ALA A 369 -18.21 5.59 -6.61
C ALA A 369 -17.02 5.39 -5.66
N GLN A 370 -17.27 4.73 -4.53
CA GLN A 370 -16.29 4.60 -3.45
C GLN A 370 -15.02 3.85 -3.89
N ASP A 371 -13.87 4.48 -3.74
CA ASP A 371 -12.55 3.91 -4.04
C ASP A 371 -11.50 4.21 -2.94
N HIS A 372 -11.95 4.67 -1.77
CA HIS A 372 -11.16 4.97 -0.56
C HIS A 372 -10.34 6.25 -0.65
N HIS A 373 -10.78 7.21 -1.47
CA HIS A 373 -10.28 8.58 -1.45
C HIS A 373 -11.15 9.47 -0.55
N THR A 374 -10.92 10.78 -0.59
CA THR A 374 -11.63 11.78 0.22
C THR A 374 -12.51 12.72 -0.61
N VAL A 375 -12.93 12.28 -1.80
CA VAL A 375 -13.77 13.09 -2.70
C VAL A 375 -15.20 13.13 -2.19
N VAL A 376 -15.71 14.34 -1.95
CA VAL A 376 -17.07 14.61 -1.50
C VAL A 376 -17.84 15.39 -2.55
N ARG A 377 -19.03 14.91 -2.93
CA ARG A 377 -19.88 15.52 -3.95
C ARG A 377 -21.17 16.05 -3.35
N ARG A 378 -21.59 17.25 -3.79
CA ARG A 378 -22.97 17.70 -3.60
C ARG A 378 -23.88 17.00 -4.60
N VAL A 379 -24.98 16.45 -4.11
CA VAL A 379 -26.01 15.82 -4.94
C VAL A 379 -27.37 16.49 -4.78
N THR A 380 -28.15 16.50 -5.85
CA THR A 380 -29.53 16.99 -5.89
C THR A 380 -30.43 15.91 -6.50
N MET A 381 -31.72 16.20 -6.69
CA MET A 381 -32.66 15.25 -7.28
C MET A 381 -32.27 14.81 -8.71
N GLU A 382 -31.42 15.57 -9.41
CA GLU A 382 -30.85 15.16 -10.71
C GLU A 382 -30.02 13.87 -10.60
N ASN A 383 -29.39 13.65 -9.44
CA ASN A 383 -28.54 12.48 -9.16
C ASN A 383 -29.31 11.31 -8.52
N ALA A 384 -30.64 11.43 -8.37
CA ALA A 384 -31.46 10.39 -7.77
C ALA A 384 -31.25 9.05 -8.49
N GLY A 385 -30.90 8.00 -7.73
CA GLY A 385 -30.68 6.65 -8.24
C GLY A 385 -29.27 6.34 -8.76
N THR A 386 -28.37 7.34 -8.85
CA THR A 386 -26.97 7.13 -9.28
C THR A 386 -26.27 6.09 -8.42
N GLY A 387 -25.58 5.15 -9.07
CA GLY A 387 -24.81 4.09 -8.42
C GLY A 387 -25.62 2.86 -7.99
N ILE A 388 -26.96 2.93 -8.06
CA ILE A 388 -27.89 1.82 -7.76
C ILE A 388 -28.72 1.46 -9.01
N TRP A 389 -29.59 2.37 -9.44
CA TRP A 389 -30.54 2.19 -10.53
C TRP A 389 -30.10 2.89 -11.82
N LYS A 390 -29.21 3.86 -11.68
CA LYS A 390 -28.49 4.52 -12.77
C LYS A 390 -27.01 4.19 -12.67
N PRO A 391 -26.28 4.14 -13.80
CA PRO A 391 -24.83 3.98 -13.79
C PRO A 391 -24.15 5.04 -12.92
N LYS A 392 -22.94 4.71 -12.44
CA LYS A 392 -22.07 5.71 -11.83
C LYS A 392 -21.67 6.74 -12.89
N ASP A 393 -21.70 8.01 -12.51
CA ASP A 393 -21.39 9.16 -13.37
C ASP A 393 -20.04 9.82 -13.03
N MET A 394 -19.30 9.27 -12.05
CA MET A 394 -17.96 9.67 -11.65
C MET A 394 -17.12 8.45 -11.28
N GLU A 395 -15.79 8.58 -11.40
CA GLU A 395 -14.84 7.51 -11.08
C GLU A 395 -14.63 7.32 -9.57
N SER A 396 -14.54 8.42 -8.82
CA SER A 396 -14.26 8.43 -7.38
C SER A 396 -15.17 9.42 -6.64
N VAL A 397 -15.98 8.90 -5.72
CA VAL A 397 -16.79 9.68 -4.76
C VAL A 397 -17.01 8.82 -3.51
N ASP A 398 -16.40 9.21 -2.39
CA ASP A 398 -16.50 8.51 -1.11
C ASP A 398 -17.44 9.23 -0.11
N GLY A 399 -17.80 10.49 -0.37
CA GLY A 399 -18.79 11.23 0.40
C GLY A 399 -19.84 11.95 -0.45
N LEU A 400 -21.04 12.06 0.09
CA LEU A 400 -22.16 12.79 -0.51
C LEU A 400 -22.70 13.82 0.48
N VAL A 401 -23.08 15.00 -0.01
CA VAL A 401 -23.77 16.02 0.79
C VAL A 401 -24.98 16.56 0.03
N THR A 402 -26.04 16.93 0.75
CA THR A 402 -27.24 17.51 0.13
C THR A 402 -28.07 18.32 1.13
N ASP A 403 -28.77 19.32 0.62
CA ASP A 403 -29.85 20.07 1.27
C ASP A 403 -31.23 19.71 0.69
N THR A 404 -31.31 18.71 -0.21
CA THR A 404 -32.55 18.30 -0.89
C THR A 404 -33.34 17.28 -0.05
N PRO A 405 -34.54 17.61 0.46
CA PRO A 405 -35.40 16.65 1.14
C PRO A 405 -35.82 15.48 0.25
N GLY A 406 -36.02 14.30 0.84
CA GLY A 406 -36.50 13.12 0.10
C GLY A 406 -35.50 12.49 -0.88
N LEU A 407 -34.22 12.88 -0.81
CA LEU A 407 -33.11 12.27 -1.56
C LEU A 407 -32.26 11.39 -0.62
N PRO A 408 -32.38 10.05 -0.67
CA PRO A 408 -31.61 9.17 0.21
C PRO A 408 -30.16 9.05 -0.25
N LEU A 409 -29.22 9.33 0.66
CA LEU A 409 -27.79 9.08 0.48
C LEU A 409 -27.43 7.67 0.96
N LEU A 410 -26.54 7.01 0.24
CA LEU A 410 -26.00 5.70 0.60
C LEU A 410 -24.47 5.67 0.52
N VAL A 411 -23.84 5.05 1.53
CA VAL A 411 -22.44 4.58 1.43
C VAL A 411 -22.32 3.11 1.82
N TYR A 412 -21.60 2.33 1.00
CA TYR A 412 -21.33 0.92 1.24
C TYR A 412 -20.24 0.72 2.28
N CYS A 413 -20.44 -0.21 3.21
CA CYS A 413 -19.46 -0.52 4.24
C CYS A 413 -19.38 -2.04 4.51
N ALA A 414 -18.19 -2.51 4.86
CA ALA A 414 -17.99 -3.73 5.64
C ALA A 414 -16.61 -3.64 6.27
N ASP A 415 -16.57 -3.18 7.51
CA ASP A 415 -15.40 -2.74 8.32
C ASP A 415 -14.96 -1.29 8.15
N CYS A 416 -15.14 -0.64 7.00
CA CYS A 416 -14.88 0.79 6.86
C CYS A 416 -15.91 1.64 7.61
N VAL A 417 -15.54 2.84 8.06
CA VAL A 417 -16.35 3.71 8.93
C VAL A 417 -17.35 4.53 8.09
N PRO A 418 -18.67 4.39 8.26
CA PRO A 418 -19.62 5.37 7.78
C PRO A 418 -19.70 6.55 8.75
N LEU A 419 -19.59 7.77 8.22
CA LEU A 419 -19.71 9.03 8.97
C LEU A 419 -20.96 9.76 8.52
N TYR A 420 -21.82 10.09 9.47
CA TYR A 420 -23.09 10.80 9.28
C TYR A 420 -22.94 12.21 9.79
N PHE A 421 -23.50 13.17 9.07
CA PHE A 421 -23.48 14.58 9.43
C PHE A 421 -24.86 15.21 9.17
N TYR A 422 -25.32 16.01 10.11
CA TYR A 422 -26.56 16.76 9.98
C TYR A 422 -26.37 18.19 10.51
N ASP A 423 -26.65 19.17 9.66
CA ASP A 423 -26.74 20.57 10.03
C ASP A 423 -28.22 20.94 10.29
N PRO A 424 -28.62 21.16 11.55
CA PRO A 424 -30.00 21.54 11.87
C PRO A 424 -30.36 22.98 11.47
N LYS A 425 -29.38 23.87 11.31
CA LYS A 425 -29.59 25.29 10.96
C LYS A 425 -29.77 25.45 9.45
N ARG A 426 -28.90 24.83 8.67
CA ARG A 426 -28.94 24.87 7.20
C ARG A 426 -29.83 23.80 6.58
N ARG A 427 -30.29 22.84 7.39
CA ARG A 427 -31.05 21.65 6.96
C ARG A 427 -30.31 20.90 5.84
N ALA A 428 -29.03 20.63 6.07
CA ALA A 428 -28.18 19.88 5.16
C ALA A 428 -27.68 18.59 5.83
N ILE A 429 -27.42 17.57 5.03
CA ILE A 429 -26.85 16.30 5.48
C ILE A 429 -25.57 15.97 4.71
N GLY A 430 -24.71 15.21 5.35
CA GLY A 430 -23.53 14.59 4.75
C GLY A 430 -23.42 13.13 5.15
N LEU A 431 -23.05 12.27 4.21
CA LEU A 431 -22.79 10.86 4.46
C LEU A 431 -21.53 10.44 3.71
N SER A 432 -20.53 9.93 4.44
CA SER A 432 -19.24 9.57 3.86
C SER A 432 -18.70 8.23 4.34
N HIS A 433 -17.92 7.59 3.48
CA HIS A 433 -17.19 6.36 3.74
C HIS A 433 -15.72 6.66 4.04
N ALA A 434 -15.30 6.33 5.26
CA ALA A 434 -13.92 6.43 5.70
C ALA A 434 -13.35 5.02 5.93
N GLY A 435 -12.77 4.43 4.90
CA GLY A 435 -11.81 3.33 5.07
C GLY A 435 -10.52 3.82 5.76
N TRP A 436 -9.54 2.96 5.98
CA TRP A 436 -8.30 3.37 6.65
C TRP A 436 -7.57 4.49 5.88
N ARG A 437 -7.48 4.39 4.54
CA ARG A 437 -6.90 5.45 3.69
C ARG A 437 -7.68 6.76 3.75
N GLY A 438 -9.01 6.68 3.65
CA GLY A 438 -9.88 7.85 3.79
C GLY A 438 -9.74 8.49 5.17
N THR A 439 -9.58 7.68 6.22
CA THR A 439 -9.40 8.15 7.60
C THR A 439 -8.06 8.89 7.75
N VAL A 440 -6.94 8.30 7.32
CA VAL A 440 -5.62 8.98 7.34
C VAL A 440 -5.65 10.29 6.56
N ASN A 441 -6.34 10.32 5.43
CA ASN A 441 -6.42 11.50 4.59
C ASN A 441 -7.52 12.50 5.01
N GLY A 442 -8.19 12.28 6.16
CA GLY A 442 -9.16 13.22 6.72
C GLY A 442 -10.52 13.27 6.02
N MET A 443 -11.13 12.11 5.70
CA MET A 443 -12.49 12.04 5.10
C MET A 443 -13.55 12.82 5.89
N ALA A 444 -13.49 12.77 7.24
CA ALA A 444 -14.39 13.53 8.10
C ALA A 444 -14.23 15.05 7.86
N LYS A 445 -12.99 15.53 7.83
CA LYS A 445 -12.63 16.92 7.53
C LYS A 445 -13.12 17.32 6.14
N ALA A 446 -12.82 16.53 5.12
CA ALA A 446 -13.24 16.80 3.74
C ALA A 446 -14.77 16.92 3.60
N THR A 447 -15.52 16.12 4.36
CA THR A 447 -16.99 16.17 4.36
C THR A 447 -17.52 17.44 5.02
N ILE A 448 -16.96 17.81 6.19
CA ILE A 448 -17.31 19.06 6.88
C ILE A 448 -16.98 20.26 6.01
N GLU A 449 -15.77 20.34 5.45
CA GLU A 449 -15.35 21.43 4.55
C GLU A 449 -16.27 21.54 3.34
N LYS A 450 -16.71 20.42 2.76
CA LYS A 450 -17.69 20.43 1.66
C LYS A 450 -19.05 20.97 2.10
N MET A 451 -19.53 20.60 3.29
CA MET A 451 -20.77 21.16 3.85
C MET A 451 -20.65 22.66 4.18
N GLN A 452 -19.47 23.13 4.62
CA GLN A 452 -19.19 24.56 4.81
C GLN A 452 -19.24 25.30 3.47
N ALA A 453 -18.57 24.77 2.45
CA ALA A 453 -18.50 25.39 1.14
C ALA A 453 -19.86 25.45 0.42
N GLU A 454 -20.68 24.40 0.51
CA GLU A 454 -21.94 24.29 -0.23
C GLU A 454 -23.13 24.94 0.48
N PHE A 455 -23.15 24.91 1.81
CA PHE A 455 -24.33 25.31 2.60
C PHE A 455 -24.04 26.39 3.64
N GLY A 456 -22.78 26.80 3.82
CA GLY A 456 -22.35 27.71 4.89
C GLY A 456 -22.51 27.10 6.27
N THR A 457 -22.39 25.77 6.37
CA THR A 457 -22.47 25.01 7.62
C THR A 457 -21.48 25.55 8.65
N ASP A 458 -21.88 25.65 9.92
CA ASP A 458 -20.97 25.91 11.03
C ASP A 458 -20.67 24.58 11.74
N PRO A 459 -19.40 24.12 11.77
CA PRO A 459 -19.01 22.90 12.47
C PRO A 459 -19.48 22.87 13.95
N ALA A 460 -19.57 24.01 14.62
CA ALA A 460 -20.03 24.07 16.01
C ALA A 460 -21.51 23.65 16.17
N ASP A 461 -22.33 23.81 15.13
CA ASP A 461 -23.75 23.45 15.11
C ASP A 461 -24.03 22.07 14.51
N LEU A 462 -23.05 21.48 13.83
CA LEU A 462 -23.16 20.18 13.21
C LEU A 462 -23.39 19.07 14.25
N LEU A 463 -24.27 18.14 13.93
CA LEU A 463 -24.40 16.85 14.62
C LEU A 463 -23.70 15.79 13.78
N ALA A 464 -22.84 14.98 14.39
CA ALA A 464 -22.16 13.89 13.71
C ALA A 464 -22.41 12.55 14.40
N ALA A 465 -22.41 11.48 13.61
CA ALA A 465 -22.39 10.12 14.13
C ALA A 465 -21.38 9.24 13.39
N VAL A 466 -20.68 8.39 14.15
CA VAL A 466 -19.75 7.37 13.65
C VAL A 466 -20.47 6.03 13.71
N GLY A 467 -20.77 5.44 12.56
CA GLY A 467 -21.56 4.21 12.49
C GLY A 467 -20.75 2.91 12.60
N PRO A 468 -21.44 1.77 12.53
CA PRO A 468 -20.84 0.44 12.70
C PRO A 468 -19.68 0.19 11.74
N SER A 469 -18.53 -0.21 12.27
CA SER A 469 -17.33 -0.54 11.51
C SER A 469 -16.36 -1.37 12.37
N ILE A 470 -15.14 -1.66 11.90
CA ILE A 470 -14.20 -2.46 12.69
C ILE A 470 -13.63 -1.65 13.87
N SER A 471 -13.67 -2.23 15.09
CA SER A 471 -13.19 -1.58 16.31
C SER A 471 -11.66 -1.58 16.41
N LYS A 472 -11.09 -0.70 17.25
CA LYS A 472 -9.66 -0.71 17.61
C LYS A 472 -9.16 -2.11 18.00
N ARG A 473 -9.93 -2.81 18.85
CA ARG A 473 -9.59 -4.17 19.35
C ARG A 473 -9.48 -5.20 18.22
N SER A 474 -10.21 -5.00 17.13
CA SER A 474 -10.27 -5.92 16.00
C SER A 474 -9.40 -5.49 14.80
N PHE A 475 -9.04 -4.21 14.70
CA PHE A 475 -8.32 -3.66 13.55
C PHE A 475 -6.80 -3.69 13.73
N GLU A 476 -6.24 -4.90 13.63
CA GLU A 476 -4.79 -5.10 13.55
C GLU A 476 -4.27 -4.74 12.14
N VAL A 477 -3.20 -3.95 12.09
CA VAL A 477 -2.49 -3.53 10.88
C VAL A 477 -0.98 -3.80 10.99
N ASP A 478 -0.30 -3.78 9.85
CA ASP A 478 1.16 -3.86 9.78
C ASP A 478 1.81 -2.47 9.89
N GLU A 479 3.13 -2.47 10.07
CA GLU A 479 3.94 -1.26 10.25
C GLU A 479 3.76 -0.22 9.13
N PRO A 480 3.73 -0.57 7.82
CA PRO A 480 3.52 0.44 6.78
C PRO A 480 2.18 1.17 6.89
N CYS A 481 1.11 0.45 7.22
CA CYS A 481 -0.20 1.05 7.45
C CYS A 481 -0.19 1.89 8.74
N ALA A 482 0.40 1.38 9.82
CA ALA A 482 0.50 2.09 11.10
C ALA A 482 1.30 3.39 10.98
N ALA A 483 2.40 3.39 10.21
CA ALA A 483 3.25 4.55 10.00
C ALA A 483 2.47 5.76 9.44
N GLU A 484 1.51 5.52 8.54
CA GLU A 484 0.64 6.59 8.02
C GLU A 484 -0.22 7.23 9.13
N PHE A 485 -0.69 6.46 10.10
CA PHE A 485 -1.44 6.98 11.25
C PHE A 485 -0.53 7.60 12.31
N LEU A 486 0.66 7.05 12.54
CA LEU A 486 1.65 7.58 13.48
C LEU A 486 2.22 8.95 13.04
N ALA A 487 2.12 9.27 11.75
CA ALA A 487 2.49 10.58 11.23
C ALA A 487 1.44 11.68 11.52
N LEU A 488 0.25 11.30 12.01
CA LEU A 488 -0.82 12.25 12.34
C LEU A 488 -0.62 12.84 13.75
N PRO A 489 -1.09 14.08 14.01
CA PRO A 489 -1.10 14.63 15.36
C PRO A 489 -1.90 13.75 16.33
N GLU A 490 -1.42 13.67 17.58
CA GLU A 490 -2.11 12.95 18.67
C GLU A 490 -2.35 11.45 18.35
N SER A 491 -1.45 10.85 17.57
CA SER A 491 -1.54 9.45 17.14
C SER A 491 -1.59 8.46 18.31
N ASP A 492 -1.01 8.82 19.45
CA ASP A 492 -1.07 8.07 20.70
C ASP A 492 -2.51 7.85 21.22
N ALA A 493 -3.46 8.72 20.84
CA ALA A 493 -4.87 8.54 21.19
C ALA A 493 -5.54 7.40 20.42
N PHE A 494 -5.10 7.11 19.19
CA PHE A 494 -5.78 6.17 18.28
C PHE A 494 -4.89 5.07 17.70
N VAL A 495 -3.59 5.04 17.98
CA VAL A 495 -2.68 3.95 17.61
C VAL A 495 -2.15 3.28 18.88
N THR A 496 -2.09 1.95 18.86
CA THR A 496 -1.44 1.17 19.93
C THR A 496 -0.48 0.18 19.29
N ASP A 497 0.75 0.15 19.76
CA ASP A 497 1.78 -0.81 19.37
C ASP A 497 1.79 -1.97 20.37
N ASP A 498 1.70 -3.20 19.86
CA ASP A 498 1.74 -4.42 20.67
C ASP A 498 3.18 -4.88 20.98
N GLY A 499 4.21 -4.19 20.47
CA GLY A 499 5.62 -4.48 20.70
C GLY A 499 6.14 -5.70 19.93
N ASN A 500 5.35 -6.23 18.99
CA ASN A 500 5.67 -7.41 18.18
C ASN A 500 5.60 -7.13 16.67
N GLY A 501 5.64 -5.85 16.27
CA GLY A 501 5.48 -5.40 14.90
C GLY A 501 4.02 -5.34 14.41
N LYS A 502 3.05 -5.39 15.34
CA LYS A 502 1.61 -5.24 15.08
C LYS A 502 1.07 -4.02 15.79
N PHE A 503 0.12 -3.37 15.12
CA PHE A 503 -0.51 -2.17 15.62
C PHE A 503 -2.03 -2.30 15.56
N HIS A 504 -2.69 -1.68 16.53
CA HIS A 504 -4.13 -1.53 16.59
C HIS A 504 -4.51 -0.07 16.34
N VAL A 505 -5.34 0.18 15.33
CA VAL A 505 -5.76 1.53 14.95
C VAL A 505 -7.24 1.75 15.25
N ASP A 506 -7.54 2.81 15.98
CA ASP A 506 -8.89 3.29 16.27
C ASP A 506 -9.35 4.27 15.19
N LEU A 507 -10.03 3.73 14.18
CA LEU A 507 -10.59 4.53 13.10
C LEU A 507 -11.71 5.47 13.60
N TRP A 508 -12.40 5.12 14.69
CA TRP A 508 -13.47 5.95 15.25
C TRP A 508 -12.89 7.19 15.91
N GLU A 509 -11.89 7.02 16.77
CA GLU A 509 -11.25 8.13 17.46
C GLU A 509 -10.45 9.02 16.48
N CYS A 510 -9.76 8.44 15.49
CA CYS A 510 -9.07 9.23 14.47
C CYS A 510 -10.05 10.14 13.70
N ASN A 511 -11.19 9.61 13.23
CA ASN A 511 -12.22 10.44 12.59
C ASN A 511 -12.84 11.47 13.56
N ARG A 512 -13.05 11.11 14.82
CA ARG A 512 -13.54 12.04 15.86
C ARG A 512 -12.56 13.19 16.09
N ARG A 513 -11.24 12.95 16.08
CA ARG A 513 -10.22 14.02 16.18
C ARG A 513 -10.28 14.97 15.00
N TYR A 514 -10.46 14.47 13.77
CA TYR A 514 -10.70 15.34 12.61
C TYR A 514 -11.96 16.21 12.78
N MET A 515 -13.05 15.66 13.29
CA MET A 515 -14.28 16.42 13.56
C MET A 515 -14.03 17.54 14.60
N LEU A 516 -13.34 17.22 15.70
CA LEU A 516 -12.99 18.19 16.74
C LEU A 516 -12.07 19.29 16.20
N ALA A 517 -11.06 18.94 15.40
CA ALA A 517 -10.14 19.88 14.77
C ALA A 517 -10.84 20.83 13.78
N CYS A 518 -11.99 20.42 13.21
CA CYS A 518 -12.83 21.28 12.38
C CYS A 518 -13.72 22.24 13.20
N GLY A 519 -13.73 22.14 14.54
CA GLY A 519 -14.52 22.99 15.43
C GLY A 519 -15.86 22.38 15.89
N MET A 520 -16.09 21.08 15.67
CA MET A 520 -17.27 20.42 16.23
C MET A 520 -17.20 20.33 17.77
N ARG A 521 -18.36 20.50 18.42
CA ARG A 521 -18.48 20.28 19.87
C ARG A 521 -18.46 18.79 20.21
N PRO A 522 -17.69 18.34 21.23
CA PRO A 522 -17.61 16.93 21.61
C PRO A 522 -18.96 16.27 21.88
N GLU A 523 -19.90 17.00 22.50
CA GLU A 523 -21.23 16.50 22.89
C GLU A 523 -22.15 16.29 21.68
N ARG A 524 -21.75 16.78 20.49
CA ARG A 524 -22.47 16.62 19.22
C ARG A 524 -21.96 15.48 18.35
N ILE A 525 -20.97 14.72 18.83
CA ILE A 525 -20.40 13.58 18.11
C ILE A 525 -20.82 12.29 18.82
N THR A 526 -21.68 11.50 18.17
CA THR A 526 -22.13 10.20 18.68
C THR A 526 -21.29 9.07 18.08
N VAL A 527 -20.73 8.18 18.89
CA VAL A 527 -20.05 6.96 18.40
C VAL A 527 -20.96 5.76 18.65
N GLY A 528 -21.35 5.06 17.58
CA GLY A 528 -22.28 3.93 17.67
C GLY A 528 -21.72 2.73 18.43
N GLY A 529 -20.40 2.50 18.37
CA GLY A 529 -19.69 1.47 19.14
C GLY A 529 -19.80 0.04 18.61
N VAL A 530 -20.62 -0.22 17.58
CA VAL A 530 -20.86 -1.58 17.06
C VAL A 530 -19.69 -2.03 16.18
N CYS A 531 -18.93 -3.02 16.65
CA CYS A 531 -17.85 -3.64 15.89
C CYS A 531 -18.39 -4.63 14.84
N THR A 532 -18.07 -4.43 13.56
CA THR A 532 -18.51 -5.33 12.47
C THR A 532 -17.90 -6.73 12.55
N MET A 533 -16.66 -6.83 13.04
CA MET A 533 -15.97 -8.11 13.18
C MET A 533 -16.54 -8.93 14.34
N GLU A 534 -16.83 -8.31 15.48
CA GLU A 534 -17.40 -8.99 16.65
C GLU A 534 -18.88 -9.33 16.45
N ASN A 535 -19.59 -8.57 15.61
CA ASN A 535 -21.01 -8.77 15.30
C ASN A 535 -21.22 -9.30 13.87
N SER A 536 -20.35 -10.20 13.41
CA SER A 536 -20.35 -10.66 12.01
C SER A 536 -21.58 -11.51 11.64
N ASP A 537 -22.29 -12.04 12.63
CA ASP A 537 -23.60 -12.67 12.49
C ASP A 537 -24.73 -11.66 12.22
N LEU A 538 -24.59 -10.42 12.69
CA LEU A 538 -25.56 -9.34 12.52
C LEU A 538 -25.25 -8.47 11.30
N VAL A 539 -23.98 -8.11 11.06
CA VAL A 539 -23.52 -7.23 9.97
C VAL A 539 -22.39 -7.90 9.19
N PHE A 540 -22.22 -7.58 7.90
CA PHE A 540 -21.09 -8.14 7.14
C PHE A 540 -19.75 -7.56 7.61
N SER A 541 -18.73 -8.41 7.76
CA SER A 541 -17.34 -8.01 7.95
C SER A 541 -16.45 -8.56 6.82
N HIS A 542 -15.64 -7.70 6.22
CA HIS A 542 -14.65 -8.07 5.22
C HIS A 542 -13.50 -8.85 5.84
N ARG A 543 -13.06 -8.46 7.05
CA ARG A 543 -11.96 -9.04 7.82
C ARG A 543 -12.29 -10.48 8.23
N VAL A 544 -13.46 -10.71 8.83
CA VAL A 544 -13.92 -12.05 9.25
C VAL A 544 -14.00 -12.99 8.05
N THR A 545 -14.66 -12.53 6.99
CA THR A 545 -14.92 -13.37 5.81
C THR A 545 -13.80 -13.36 4.77
N ARG A 546 -12.70 -12.64 5.02
CA ARG A 546 -11.57 -12.46 4.10
C ARG A 546 -12.00 -12.03 2.69
N GLY A 547 -13.02 -11.18 2.65
CA GLY A 547 -13.63 -10.64 1.43
C GLY A 547 -14.76 -11.46 0.82
N LYS A 548 -15.11 -12.63 1.37
CA LYS A 548 -16.27 -13.43 0.91
C LYS A 548 -17.53 -13.00 1.66
N ARG A 549 -18.11 -11.87 1.26
CA ARG A 549 -19.25 -11.25 1.95
C ARG A 549 -20.14 -10.43 1.01
N GLY A 550 -21.39 -10.23 1.42
CA GLY A 550 -22.28 -9.17 0.91
C GLY A 550 -21.88 -7.79 1.43
N SER A 551 -22.58 -6.71 1.06
CA SER A 551 -22.27 -5.37 1.56
C SER A 551 -23.34 -4.86 2.52
N ASN A 552 -22.89 -4.28 3.64
CA ASN A 552 -23.75 -3.38 4.39
C ASN A 552 -23.79 -2.03 3.65
N ALA A 553 -24.76 -1.21 4.04
CA ALA A 553 -24.90 0.17 3.65
C ALA A 553 -25.36 1.04 4.83
N ALA A 554 -24.85 2.25 4.87
CA ALA A 554 -25.35 3.34 5.69
C ALA A 554 -26.30 4.21 4.85
N PHE A 555 -27.38 4.69 5.47
CA PHE A 555 -28.41 5.51 4.84
C PHE A 555 -28.63 6.79 5.61
N LEU A 556 -28.81 7.90 4.90
CA LEU A 556 -29.19 9.19 5.48
C LEU A 556 -30.06 9.98 4.49
N MET A 557 -31.19 10.51 4.95
CA MET A 557 -32.10 11.34 4.14
C MET A 557 -32.69 12.44 4.99
N LEU A 558 -32.80 13.65 4.44
CA LEU A 558 -33.58 14.73 5.05
C LEU A 558 -35.07 14.41 4.95
N GLY A 559 -35.79 14.51 6.07
CA GLY A 559 -37.25 14.44 6.08
C GLY A 559 -37.86 15.65 5.36
N GLU A 560 -39.09 15.47 4.86
CA GLU A 560 -39.88 16.59 4.32
C GLU A 560 -40.17 17.61 5.42
N VAL A 561 -40.31 18.88 5.05
CA VAL A 561 -40.79 19.92 5.97
C VAL A 561 -42.26 19.61 6.22
N ALA A 562 -42.67 19.39 7.48
CA ALA A 562 -44.09 19.45 7.80
C ALA A 562 -44.57 20.87 7.51
N GLU A 563 -45.46 21.02 6.54
CA GLU A 563 -46.12 22.30 6.20
C GLU A 563 -46.95 22.84 7.38
#